data_AF-A0A9W6Q5H1-F1
#
_entry.id   AF-A0A9W6Q5H1-F1
#
_cell.length_a   1.000
_cell.length_b   1.000
_cell.length_c   1.000
_cell.angle_alpha   90.00
_cell.angle_beta   90.00
_cell.angle_gamma   90.00
#
_symmetry.space_group_name_H-M   'P 1'
#
loop_
_entity.id
_entity.type
_entity.pdbx_description
1 polymer ?
#
loop_
_entity_poly.entity_id
_entity_poly.type
_entity_poly.pdbx_seq_one_letter_code
_entity_poly.pdbx_strand_id
1 'polypeptide(L)'
;MTGVFDQELRDQLALARQSEHAARTAGDEDGERAYAGRIAELLRIAEQHGIALPPHAAPESTAHAAPHAAPESTPHAAPHAAPERA
;
A
#
# COMPACT_ATOMS: atom_id res chain seq x y z
N MET A 1 1.07 -27.94 19.42
CA MET A 1 -0.31 -27.40 19.29
C MET A 1 -0.34 -25.92 18.92
N THR A 2 0.77 -25.18 18.95
CA THR A 2 0.83 -23.74 18.60
C THR A 2 0.58 -23.44 17.13
N GLY A 3 0.98 -24.32 16.20
CA GLY A 3 0.86 -24.07 14.75
C GLY A 3 -0.57 -23.85 14.21
N VAL A 4 -1.60 -24.45 14.83
CA VAL A 4 -2.99 -24.29 14.36
C VAL A 4 -3.54 -22.92 14.76
N PHE A 5 -3.31 -22.49 16.01
CA PHE A 5 -3.68 -21.17 16.49
C PHE A 5 -2.97 -20.06 15.69
N ASP A 6 -1.68 -20.26 15.46
CA ASP A 6 -0.84 -19.43 14.61
C ASP A 6 -1.42 -19.24 13.20
N GLN A 7 -1.90 -20.31 12.59
CA GLN A 7 -2.50 -20.27 11.26
C GLN A 7 -3.87 -19.59 11.30
N GLU A 8 -4.71 -19.94 12.27
CA GLU A 8 -6.03 -19.34 12.44
C GLU A 8 -5.96 -17.83 12.66
N LEU A 9 -5.00 -17.36 13.47
CA LEU A 9 -4.80 -15.93 13.70
C LEU A 9 -4.41 -15.20 12.42
N ARG A 10 -3.58 -15.82 11.57
CA ARG A 10 -3.18 -15.29 10.26
C ARG A 10 -4.37 -15.23 9.30
N ASP A 11 -5.18 -16.30 9.23
CA ASP A 11 -6.38 -16.37 8.40
C ASP A 11 -7.43 -15.35 8.84
N GLN A 12 -7.68 -15.22 10.15
CA GLN A 12 -8.61 -14.23 10.69
C GLN A 12 -8.16 -12.80 10.42
N LEU A 13 -6.86 -12.52 10.52
CA LEU A 13 -6.32 -11.20 10.18
C LEU A 13 -6.46 -10.88 8.70
N ALA A 14 -6.16 -11.86 7.82
CA ALA A 14 -6.31 -11.69 6.38
C ALA A 14 -7.77 -11.41 5.99
N LEU A 15 -8.70 -12.18 6.57
CA LEU A 15 -10.13 -11.98 6.38
C LEU A 15 -10.58 -10.59 6.87
N ALA A 16 -10.19 -10.19 8.08
CA ALA A 16 -10.57 -8.90 8.64
C ALA A 16 -10.07 -7.73 7.78
N ARG A 17 -8.83 -7.81 7.26
CA ARG A 17 -8.28 -6.82 6.34
C ARG A 17 -9.05 -6.76 5.02
N GLN A 18 -9.44 -7.92 4.47
CA GLN A 18 -10.23 -7.96 3.24
C GLN A 18 -11.63 -7.36 3.44
N SER A 19 -12.28 -7.66 4.57
CA SER A 19 -13.58 -7.08 4.91
C SER A 19 -13.52 -5.58 5.17
N GLU A 20 -12.46 -5.08 5.80
CA GLU A 20 -12.23 -3.64 5.98
C GLU A 20 -12.12 -2.93 4.63
N HIS A 21 -11.35 -3.50 3.69
CA HIS A 21 -11.24 -2.96 2.35
C HIS A 21 -12.59 -3.00 1.61
N ALA A 22 -13.34 -4.10 1.73
CA ALA A 22 -14.67 -4.22 1.14
C ALA A 22 -15.64 -3.16 1.71
N ALA A 23 -15.66 -2.97 3.03
CA ALA A 23 -16.47 -1.94 3.68
C ALA A 23 -16.12 -0.54 3.18
N ARG A 24 -14.82 -0.22 3.08
CA ARG A 24 -14.35 1.05 2.50
C ARG A 24 -14.82 1.23 1.06
N THR A 25 -14.68 0.19 0.22
CA THR A 25 -15.13 0.27 -1.19
C THR A 25 -16.65 0.43 -1.31
N ALA A 26 -17.40 -0.09 -0.34
CA ALA A 26 -18.86 0.05 -0.27
C ALA A 26 -19.31 1.37 0.38
N GLY A 27 -18.39 2.16 0.96
CA GLY A 27 -18.73 3.35 1.74
C GLY A 27 -19.38 3.03 3.10
N ASP A 28 -19.20 1.82 3.61
CA ASP A 28 -19.69 1.39 4.92
C ASP A 28 -18.70 1.80 6.01
N GLU A 29 -18.87 3.03 6.51
CA GLU A 29 -18.00 3.64 7.53
C GLU A 29 -18.11 2.94 8.91
N ASP A 30 -19.27 2.36 9.21
CA ASP A 30 -19.48 1.58 10.44
C ASP A 30 -18.75 0.23 10.34
N GLY A 31 -18.88 -0.44 9.19
CA GLY A 31 -18.13 -1.65 8.87
C GLY A 31 -16.62 -1.42 8.91
N GLU A 32 -16.12 -0.35 8.28
CA GLU A 32 -14.69 0.00 8.28
C GLU A 32 -14.17 0.15 9.72
N ARG A 33 -14.86 0.90 10.57
CA ARG A 33 -14.49 1.06 11.99
C ARG A 33 -14.54 -0.25 12.77
N ALA A 34 -15.56 -1.08 12.53
CA ALA A 34 -15.70 -2.38 13.18
C ALA A 34 -14.54 -3.32 12.82
N TYR A 35 -14.21 -3.42 11.52
CA TYR A 35 -13.12 -4.26 11.06
C TYR A 35 -11.75 -3.72 11.49
N ALA A 36 -11.55 -2.39 11.50
CA ALA A 36 -10.33 -1.77 12.03
C ALA A 36 -10.09 -2.12 13.51
N GLY A 37 -11.14 -2.07 14.35
CA GLY A 37 -11.07 -2.51 15.74
C GLY A 37 -10.68 -3.98 15.90
N ARG A 38 -11.30 -4.85 15.09
CA ARG A 38 -10.97 -6.29 15.07
C ARG A 38 -9.54 -6.56 14.63
N ILE A 39 -9.05 -5.85 13.62
CA ILE A 39 -7.65 -5.96 13.16
C ILE A 39 -6.70 -5.58 14.30
N ALA A 40 -6.96 -4.49 15.02
CA ALA A 40 -6.14 -4.06 16.14
C ALA A 40 -6.12 -5.09 17.28
N GLU A 41 -7.25 -5.73 17.56
CA GLU A 41 -7.34 -6.82 18.54
C GLU A 41 -6.49 -8.03 18.14
N LEU A 42 -6.62 -8.50 16.90
CA LEU A 42 -5.86 -9.63 16.37
C LEU A 42 -4.34 -9.38 16.39
N LEU A 43 -3.93 -8.15 16.09
CA LEU A 43 -2.52 -7.75 16.18
C LEU A 43 -2.01 -7.80 17.62
N ARG A 44 -2.78 -7.29 18.58
CA ARG A 44 -2.42 -7.35 20.00
C ARG A 44 -2.29 -8.79 20.48
N ILE A 45 -3.20 -9.68 20.07
CA ILE A 45 -3.12 -11.11 20.40
C ILE A 45 -1.82 -11.70 19.83
N ALA A 46 -1.47 -11.39 18.58
CA ALA A 46 -0.23 -11.87 17.99
C ALA A 46 1.02 -11.40 18.75
N GLU A 47 1.06 -10.14 19.16
CA GLU A 47 2.16 -9.60 19.97
C GLU A 47 2.29 -10.33 21.31
N GLN A 48 1.17 -10.54 22.02
CA GLN A 48 1.15 -11.26 23.29
C GLN A 48 1.66 -12.70 23.17
N HIS A 49 1.40 -13.34 22.03
CA HIS A 49 1.80 -14.72 21.76
C HIS A 49 3.13 -14.84 21.00
N GLY A 50 3.80 -13.73 20.66
CA GLY A 50 5.05 -13.72 19.90
C GLY A 50 4.92 -14.22 18.45
N ILE A 51 3.73 -14.11 17.88
CA ILE A 51 3.42 -14.59 16.53
C ILE A 51 3.82 -13.52 15.51
N ALA A 52 4.77 -13.85 14.64
CA ALA A 52 5.13 -12.99 13.52
C ALA A 52 4.00 -12.98 12.47
N LEU A 53 3.41 -11.79 12.27
CA LEU A 53 2.38 -11.54 11.27
C LEU A 53 2.94 -10.70 10.11
N PRO A 54 2.43 -10.90 8.89
CA PRO A 54 2.81 -10.07 7.76
C PRO A 54 2.40 -8.61 8.01
N PRO A 55 3.27 -7.64 7.65
CA PRO A 55 2.96 -6.22 7.81
C PRO A 55 1.65 -5.89 7.09
N HIS A 56 0.93 -4.90 7.60
CA HIS A 56 -0.21 -4.35 6.88
C HIS A 56 0.37 -3.75 5.60
N ALA A 57 0.25 -4.47 4.48
CA ALA A 57 0.45 -3.88 3.18
C ALA A 57 -0.67 -2.85 3.04
N ALA A 58 -0.38 -1.61 3.42
CA ALA A 58 -1.20 -0.49 3.03
C ALA A 58 -1.43 -0.68 1.52
N PRO A 59 -2.68 -0.67 1.04
CA PRO A 59 -2.92 -0.74 -0.39
C PRO A 59 -2.02 0.33 -0.97
N GLU A 60 -1.09 -0.07 -1.84
CA GLU A 60 -0.05 0.80 -2.38
C GLU A 60 -0.68 2.15 -2.62
N SER A 61 -0.45 3.08 -1.69
CA SER A 61 -0.84 4.46 -1.83
C SER A 61 0.17 4.89 -2.85
N THR A 62 -0.23 4.70 -4.10
CA THR A 62 0.52 4.89 -5.33
C THR A 62 1.91 5.40 -5.00
N ALA A 63 2.91 4.53 -5.08
CA ALA A 63 4.28 4.94 -5.32
C ALA A 63 4.39 5.62 -6.71
N HIS A 64 3.49 6.56 -6.98
CA HIS A 64 3.58 7.66 -7.90
C HIS A 64 3.89 8.96 -7.14
N ALA A 65 4.50 8.86 -5.96
CA ALA A 65 5.52 9.83 -5.62
C ALA A 65 6.79 9.40 -6.38
N ALA A 66 6.86 9.72 -7.68
CA ALA A 66 8.13 9.67 -8.39
C ALA A 66 9.11 10.56 -7.61
N PRO A 67 10.18 10.02 -7.00
CA PRO A 67 11.18 10.85 -6.38
C PRO A 67 12.23 11.11 -7.45
N HIS A 68 12.08 12.16 -8.26
CA HIS A 68 13.27 12.77 -8.84
C HIS A 68 12.97 14.18 -9.35
N ALA A 69 13.39 15.16 -8.56
CA ALA A 69 13.82 16.44 -9.10
C ALA A 69 14.91 16.22 -10.17
N ALA A 70 14.96 17.14 -11.13
CA ALA A 70 15.64 17.10 -12.42
C ALA A 70 17.12 16.67 -12.44
N PRO A 71 17.68 16.45 -13.65
CA PRO A 71 18.65 17.44 -14.09
C PRO A 71 18.43 17.93 -15.53
N GLU A 72 18.92 19.13 -15.77
CA GLU A 72 19.04 19.80 -17.06
C GLU A 72 19.60 18.87 -18.15
N SER A 73 19.01 18.94 -19.34
CA SER A 73 19.70 18.58 -20.58
C SER A 73 19.20 19.52 -21.67
N THR A 74 19.89 20.64 -21.80
CA THR A 74 19.91 21.40 -23.04
C THR A 74 20.28 20.47 -24.19
N PRO A 75 19.50 20.37 -25.27
CA PRO A 75 20.06 19.97 -26.55
C PRO A 75 20.70 21.22 -27.15
N HIS A 76 22.01 21.36 -26.93
CA HIS A 76 22.84 22.11 -27.87
C HIS A 76 23.08 21.20 -29.09
N ALA A 77 22.44 21.52 -30.22
CA ALA A 77 22.83 20.99 -31.53
C ALA A 77 22.44 21.97 -32.65
N ALA A 78 23.33 22.95 -32.87
CA ALA A 78 23.94 23.36 -34.14
C ALA A 78 23.07 23.78 -35.38
N PRO A 79 23.64 24.57 -36.31
CA PRO A 79 22.95 25.59 -37.09
C PRO A 79 22.32 25.04 -38.38
N HIS A 80 21.13 25.53 -38.74
CA HIS A 80 20.60 25.33 -40.09
C HIS A 80 20.68 26.64 -40.88
N ALA A 81 21.37 26.52 -42.01
CA ALA A 81 21.84 27.55 -42.89
C ALA A 81 20.75 28.49 -43.43
N ALA A 82 21.13 29.74 -43.64
CA ALA A 82 20.45 30.61 -44.58
C ALA A 82 20.48 30.00 -45.99
N PRO A 83 19.36 30.01 -46.74
CA PRO A 83 19.45 30.08 -48.18
C PRO A 83 19.47 31.55 -48.59
N GLU A 84 20.61 31.97 -49.12
CA GLU A 84 20.67 33.13 -49.99
C GLU A 84 19.79 32.85 -51.24
N ARG A 85 19.16 33.92 -51.75
CA ARG A 85 18.66 34.15 -53.12
C ARG A 85 17.16 33.97 -53.41
N ALA A 86 16.48 35.11 -53.60
CA ALA A 86 16.09 35.61 -54.93
C ALA A 86 16.04 37.15 -54.91
#